data_AF-A0A926ZUR8-F1
#
_entry.id   AF-A0A926ZUR8-F1
#
_cell.length_a   1.000
_cell.length_b   1.000
_cell.length_c   1.000
_cell.angle_alpha   90.00
_cell.angle_beta   90.00
_cell.angle_gamma   90.00
#
_symmetry.space_group_name_H-M   'P 1'
#
loop_
_entity.id
_entity.type
_entity.pdbx_description
1 polymer ?
#
loop_
_entity_poly.entity_id
_entity_poly.type
_entity_poly.pdbx_seq_one_letter_code
_entity_poly.pdbx_strand_id
1 'polypeptide(L)'
;MTNLVQDLEQCWYISPPWGQRIPPLLVSLLERVYVKRVKAFGYCCGVEWSPQGWKYEINTCCNDNITVWGSELIGTGNLRSLPQEKPVFRLGELVEFRFHGNGPPVRIVQGIQLINDSWFYSIEWMSPAISEKGDEVLTSRDSIARVTDYDLERVRL
;
A
#
# COMPACT_ATOMS: atom_id res chain seq x y z
N MET A 1 -13.65 -25.69 -17.55
CA MET A 1 -12.91 -24.63 -18.28
C MET A 1 -13.04 -23.39 -17.43
N THR A 2 -12.04 -23.14 -16.58
CA THR A 2 -11.95 -21.90 -15.80
C THR A 2 -11.85 -20.75 -16.81
N ASN A 3 -12.67 -19.73 -16.61
CA ASN A 3 -12.80 -18.64 -17.56
C ASN A 3 -11.48 -17.87 -17.55
N LEU A 4 -10.75 -17.82 -18.66
CA LEU A 4 -9.46 -17.10 -18.77
C LEU A 4 -9.54 -15.67 -18.21
N VAL A 5 -10.71 -15.05 -18.32
CA VAL A 5 -11.03 -13.73 -17.73
C VAL A 5 -11.03 -13.76 -16.20
N GLN A 6 -11.64 -14.77 -15.57
CA GLN A 6 -11.65 -14.92 -14.11
C GLN A 6 -10.25 -15.19 -13.55
N ASP A 7 -9.45 -16.00 -14.24
CA ASP A 7 -8.08 -16.27 -13.82
C ASP A 7 -7.21 -15.01 -13.89
N LEU A 8 -7.37 -14.21 -14.96
CA LEU A 8 -6.70 -12.91 -15.10
C LEU A 8 -7.16 -11.91 -14.03
N GLU A 9 -8.46 -11.84 -13.74
CA GLU A 9 -9.02 -11.00 -12.68
C GLU A 9 -8.46 -11.37 -11.31
N GLN A 10 -8.46 -12.65 -10.95
CA GLN A 10 -7.89 -13.10 -9.69
C GLN A 10 -6.40 -12.77 -9.60
N CYS A 11 -5.64 -12.96 -10.69
CA CYS A 11 -4.22 -12.61 -10.73
C CYS A 11 -3.98 -11.11 -10.46
N TRP A 12 -4.85 -10.22 -10.91
CA TRP A 12 -4.70 -8.79 -10.61
C TRP A 12 -4.84 -8.49 -9.13
N TYR A 13 -5.87 -9.03 -8.49
CA TYR A 13 -6.16 -8.72 -7.09
C TYR A 13 -5.19 -9.36 -6.08
N ILE A 14 -4.55 -10.47 -6.45
CA ILE A 14 -3.65 -11.24 -5.56
C ILE A 14 -2.17 -11.11 -5.92
N SER A 15 -1.83 -10.61 -7.12
CA SER A 15 -0.45 -10.35 -7.49
C SER A 15 -0.14 -8.87 -7.31
N PRO A 16 1.02 -8.50 -6.73
CA PRO A 16 1.51 -7.12 -6.79
C PRO A 16 1.52 -6.70 -8.25
N PRO A 17 1.24 -5.42 -8.55
CA PRO A 17 0.71 -4.98 -9.83
C PRO A 17 1.51 -5.62 -10.95
N TRP A 18 0.95 -6.68 -11.56
CA TRP A 18 1.48 -7.39 -12.73
C TRP A 18 2.47 -8.55 -12.48
N GLY A 19 2.29 -9.35 -11.42
CA GLY A 19 3.03 -10.61 -11.24
C GLY A 19 4.47 -10.44 -10.72
N GLN A 20 4.82 -9.24 -10.24
CA GLN A 20 6.12 -8.97 -9.64
C GLN A 20 6.10 -9.29 -8.15
N ARG A 21 7.23 -9.73 -7.59
CA ARG A 21 7.36 -9.89 -6.14
C ARG A 21 7.48 -8.51 -5.50
N ILE A 22 6.71 -8.24 -4.45
CA ILE A 22 6.86 -7.00 -3.65
C ILE A 22 8.32 -6.93 -3.19
N PRO A 23 9.08 -5.89 -3.58
CA PRO A 23 10.46 -5.76 -3.15
C PRO A 23 10.53 -5.43 -1.66
N PRO A 24 11.64 -5.74 -0.98
CA PRO A 24 11.81 -5.38 0.42
C PRO A 24 11.68 -3.86 0.61
N LEU A 25 11.19 -3.45 1.79
CA LEU A 25 11.15 -2.05 2.17
C LEU A 25 12.57 -1.48 2.27
N LEU A 26 12.74 -0.26 1.79
CA LEU A 26 13.99 0.50 1.93
C LEU A 26 14.11 1.13 3.31
N VAL A 27 12.96 1.46 3.91
CA VAL A 27 12.83 2.08 5.23
C VAL A 27 11.66 1.40 5.93
N SER A 28 11.82 1.12 7.23
CA SER A 28 10.74 0.53 8.02
C SER A 28 9.68 1.56 8.42
N LEU A 29 8.44 1.10 8.58
CA LEU A 29 7.41 1.91 9.24
C LEU A 29 7.89 2.36 10.63
N LEU A 30 7.57 3.60 11.00
CA LEU A 30 7.99 4.28 12.22
C LEU A 30 9.50 4.56 12.33
N GLU A 31 10.28 4.26 11.30
CA GLU A 31 11.68 4.61 11.26
C GLU A 31 11.85 6.12 11.08
N ARG A 32 12.79 6.71 11.82
CA ARG A 32 13.26 8.06 11.57
C ARG A 32 14.08 8.07 10.29
N VAL A 33 13.72 8.95 9.38
CA VAL A 33 14.40 9.14 8.10
C VAL A 33 14.89 10.56 7.95
N TYR A 34 15.95 10.71 7.16
CA TYR A 34 16.35 11.98 6.60
C TYR A 34 15.85 12.10 5.17
N VAL A 35 15.12 13.19 4.88
CA VAL A 35 14.56 13.45 3.57
C VAL A 35 15.47 14.42 2.83
N LYS A 36 16.13 13.94 1.77
CA LYS A 36 17.16 14.71 1.03
C LYS A 36 16.62 16.02 0.45
N ARG A 37 15.40 15.97 -0.09
CA ARG A 37 14.75 17.09 -0.78
C ARG A 37 14.50 18.30 0.12
N VAL A 38 13.95 18.05 1.31
CA VAL A 38 13.62 19.11 2.29
C VAL A 38 14.72 19.32 3.33
N LYS A 39 15.78 18.49 3.30
CA LYS A 39 16.90 18.51 4.25
C LYS A 39 16.45 18.47 5.72
N ALA A 40 15.39 17.71 5.99
CA ALA A 40 14.78 17.61 7.30
C ALA A 40 14.65 16.15 7.72
N PHE A 41 14.57 15.94 9.03
CA PHE A 41 14.21 14.66 9.60
C PHE A 41 12.70 14.53 9.71
N GLY A 42 12.22 13.30 9.55
CA GLY A 42 10.84 12.93 9.80
C GLY A 42 10.74 11.46 10.18
N TYR A 43 9.52 11.00 10.40
CA TYR A 43 9.23 9.61 10.68
C TYR A 43 8.39 9.03 9.55
N CYS A 44 8.72 7.81 9.11
CA CYS A 44 7.89 7.08 8.18
C CYS A 44 6.57 6.72 8.86
N CYS A 45 5.49 7.36 8.45
CA CYS A 45 4.14 7.05 8.90
C CYS A 45 3.41 6.16 7.89
N GLY A 46 3.84 6.10 6.64
CA GLY A 46 3.19 5.26 5.65
C GLY A 46 4.10 4.80 4.52
N VAL A 47 3.70 3.69 3.92
CA VAL A 47 4.35 3.07 2.77
C VAL A 47 3.27 2.55 1.82
N GLU A 48 3.44 2.79 0.54
CA GLU A 48 2.52 2.33 -0.51
C GLU A 48 3.32 1.86 -1.71
N TRP A 49 3.06 0.64 -2.16
CA TRP A 49 3.68 0.08 -3.34
C TRP A 49 3.03 0.65 -4.60
N SER A 50 3.83 1.13 -5.54
CA SER A 50 3.36 1.55 -6.86
C SER A 50 4.24 0.97 -7.97
N PRO A 51 3.79 1.02 -9.23
CA PRO A 51 4.56 0.54 -10.37
C PRO A 51 6.00 1.07 -10.48
N GLN A 52 6.21 2.31 -10.03
CA GLN A 52 7.50 2.99 -10.09
C GLN A 52 8.37 2.73 -8.84
N GLY A 53 7.84 2.01 -7.85
CA GLY A 53 8.53 1.69 -6.61
C GLY A 53 7.73 2.04 -5.36
N TRP A 54 8.43 2.03 -4.22
CA TRP A 54 7.86 2.41 -2.94
C TRP A 54 7.69 3.92 -2.81
N LYS A 55 6.47 4.34 -2.51
CA LYS A 55 6.15 5.67 -2.01
C LYS A 55 6.09 5.63 -0.50
N TYR A 56 6.71 6.62 0.13
CA TYR A 56 6.75 6.76 1.58
C TYR A 56 6.02 8.04 1.97
N GLU A 57 5.18 7.95 2.98
CA GLU A 57 4.60 9.08 3.67
C GLU A 57 5.43 9.35 4.93
N ILE A 58 5.97 10.57 5.00
CA ILE A 58 6.86 10.99 6.08
C ILE A 58 6.19 12.14 6.82
N ASN A 59 5.97 11.95 8.11
CA ASN A 59 5.58 13.02 9.01
C ASN A 59 6.85 13.77 9.44
N THR A 60 7.00 14.99 8.96
CA THR A 60 8.14 15.85 9.29
C THR A 60 7.99 16.45 10.68
N CYS A 61 9.10 16.88 11.29
CA CYS A 61 9.06 17.54 12.60
C CYS A 61 8.21 18.84 12.65
N CYS A 62 7.79 19.36 11.49
CA CYS A 62 6.93 20.54 11.35
C CYS A 62 5.43 20.21 11.26
N ASN A 63 5.02 18.95 11.53
CA ASN A 63 3.65 18.43 11.37
C ASN A 63 3.12 18.43 9.93
N ASP A 64 4.00 18.58 8.93
CA ASP A 64 3.65 18.39 7.53
C ASP A 64 3.90 16.94 7.13
N ASN A 65 2.88 16.30 6.54
CA ASN A 65 3.03 15.00 5.90
C ASN A 65 3.49 15.22 4.45
N ILE A 66 4.64 14.64 4.11
CA ILE A 66 5.18 14.69 2.76
C ILE A 66 5.24 13.29 2.15
N THR A 67 4.87 13.18 0.89
CA THR A 67 5.04 11.95 0.12
C THR A 67 6.32 12.03 -0.69
N VAL A 68 7.22 11.06 -0.52
CA VAL A 68 8.53 11.00 -1.19
C VAL A 68 8.84 9.58 -1.65
N TRP A 69 9.71 9.47 -2.65
CA TRP A 69 10.18 8.17 -3.11
C TRP A 69 11.29 7.64 -2.22
N GLY A 70 11.42 6.31 -2.14
CA GLY A 70 12.47 5.69 -1.33
C GLY A 70 13.91 6.11 -1.70
N SER A 71 14.16 6.50 -2.95
CA SER A 71 15.45 7.03 -3.41
C SER A 71 15.85 8.38 -2.77
N GLU A 72 14.85 9.14 -2.32
CA GLU A 72 15.01 10.45 -1.68
C GLU A 72 15.21 10.35 -0.16
N LEU A 73 15.12 9.14 0.39
CA LEU A 73 15.22 8.87 1.81
C LEU A 73 16.59 8.30 2.19
N ILE A 74 16.97 8.57 3.43
CA ILE A 74 18.05 7.89 4.12
C ILE A 74 17.48 7.37 5.44
N GLY A 75 17.40 6.05 5.55
CA GLY A 75 17.03 5.37 6.80
C GLY A 75 18.09 5.58 7.86
N THR A 76 17.66 5.85 9.09
CA THR A 76 18.58 5.99 10.24
C THR A 76 18.61 4.74 11.12
N GLY A 77 17.75 3.76 10.86
CA GLY A 77 17.56 2.57 11.70
C GLY A 77 16.88 2.84 13.05
N ASN A 78 16.61 4.10 13.39
CA ASN A 78 15.99 4.48 14.65
C ASN A 78 14.47 4.39 14.55
N LEU A 79 13.91 3.30 15.07
CA LEU A 79 12.47 3.11 15.16
C LEU A 79 11.89 3.93 16.31
N ARG A 80 10.82 4.66 16.03
CA ARG A 80 10.02 5.34 17.05
C ARG A 80 9.14 4.29 17.75
N SER A 81 9.29 4.17 19.07
CA SER A 81 8.29 3.45 19.87
C SER A 81 7.05 4.33 20.00
N LEU A 82 5.96 3.93 19.37
CA LEU A 82 4.65 4.48 19.64
C LEU A 82 3.93 3.58 20.67
N PRO A 83 3.05 4.15 21.51
CA PRO A 83 2.18 3.35 22.38
C PRO A 83 1.13 2.55 21.58
N GLN A 84 1.00 2.85 20.29
CA GLN A 84 0.10 2.21 19.35
C GLN A 84 0.39 0.72 19.19
N GLU A 85 -0.67 -0.06 19.03
CA GLU A 85 -0.54 -1.45 18.63
C GLU A 85 0.12 -1.56 17.24
N LYS A 86 0.83 -2.66 17.02
CA LYS A 86 1.43 -2.96 15.72
C LYS A 86 0.33 -3.11 14.66
N PRO A 87 0.63 -2.83 13.38
CA PRO A 87 -0.33 -3.07 12.32
C PRO A 87 -0.79 -4.55 12.35
N VAL A 88 -2.10 -4.74 12.23
CA VAL A 88 -2.79 -6.04 12.30
C VAL A 88 -2.41 -6.93 11.11
N PHE A 89 -2.28 -6.30 9.94
CA PHE A 89 -1.89 -6.94 8.67
C PHE A 89 -0.51 -6.48 8.23
N ARG A 90 0.16 -7.32 7.44
CA ARG A 90 1.49 -7.04 6.88
C ARG A 90 1.40 -6.69 5.40
N LEU A 91 2.38 -5.93 4.92
CA LEU A 91 2.55 -5.72 3.48
C LEU A 91 2.73 -7.07 2.77
N GLY A 92 2.01 -7.24 1.67
CA GLY A 92 2.00 -8.48 0.90
C GLY A 92 1.16 -9.60 1.52
N GLU A 93 0.52 -9.39 2.66
CA GLU A 93 -0.43 -10.36 3.22
C GLU A 93 -1.70 -10.41 2.36
N LEU A 94 -2.21 -11.62 2.15
CA LEU A 94 -3.50 -11.83 1.50
C LEU A 94 -4.62 -11.67 2.53
N VAL A 95 -5.57 -10.80 2.23
CA VAL A 95 -6.69 -10.42 3.08
C VAL A 95 -7.99 -10.53 2.32
N GLU A 96 -9.08 -10.83 3.00
CA GLU A 96 -10.41 -10.84 2.42
C GLU A 96 -11.06 -9.48 2.65
N PHE A 97 -11.44 -8.81 1.56
CA PHE A 97 -12.06 -7.49 1.62
C PHE A 97 -13.59 -7.63 1.70
N ARG A 98 -14.20 -7.12 2.77
CA ARG A 98 -15.65 -7.29 3.02
C ARG A 98 -16.53 -6.62 1.96
N PHE A 99 -16.07 -5.55 1.34
CA PHE A 99 -16.82 -4.78 0.34
C PHE A 99 -16.38 -5.08 -1.11
N HIS A 100 -16.11 -6.35 -1.41
CA HIS A 100 -15.63 -6.80 -2.72
C HIS A 100 -16.68 -6.79 -3.84
N GLY A 101 -17.96 -6.54 -3.53
CA GLY A 101 -19.04 -6.55 -4.51
C GLY A 101 -19.11 -7.89 -5.26
N ASN A 102 -19.04 -7.84 -6.59
CA ASN A 102 -19.00 -9.04 -7.45
C ASN A 102 -17.57 -9.49 -7.80
N GLY A 103 -16.55 -8.77 -7.37
CA GLY A 103 -15.15 -9.14 -7.62
C GLY A 103 -14.71 -10.30 -6.72
N PRO A 104 -13.52 -10.87 -6.95
CA PRO A 104 -12.92 -11.81 -5.99
C PRO A 104 -12.88 -11.18 -4.59
N PRO A 105 -12.96 -11.93 -3.50
CA PRO A 105 -12.93 -11.34 -2.16
C PRO A 105 -11.49 -11.14 -1.65
N VAL A 106 -10.54 -11.93 -2.14
CA VAL A 106 -9.13 -11.91 -1.69
C VAL A 106 -8.34 -10.79 -2.37
N ARG A 107 -7.56 -10.06 -1.58
CA ARG A 107 -6.72 -8.91 -1.95
C ARG A 107 -5.35 -9.01 -1.33
N ILE A 108 -4.36 -8.35 -1.93
CA ILE A 108 -3.05 -8.15 -1.34
C ILE A 108 -2.93 -6.77 -0.68
N VAL A 109 -2.36 -6.71 0.51
CA VAL A 109 -2.04 -5.43 1.18
C VAL A 109 -0.85 -4.78 0.48
N GLN A 110 -1.09 -3.71 -0.27
CA GLN A 110 -0.08 -2.99 -1.05
C GLN A 110 0.54 -1.82 -0.29
N GLY A 111 -0.15 -1.32 0.74
CA GLY A 111 0.32 -0.21 1.55
C GLY A 111 -0.21 -0.26 2.97
N ILE A 112 0.53 0.39 3.86
CA ILE A 112 0.16 0.58 5.27
C ILE A 112 0.49 2.03 5.62
N GLN A 113 -0.47 2.76 6.19
CA GLN A 113 -0.35 4.16 6.58
C GLN A 113 -0.88 4.35 8.00
N LEU A 114 -0.21 5.19 8.77
CA LEU A 114 -0.62 5.61 10.11
C LEU A 114 -1.14 7.04 10.04
N ILE A 115 -2.45 7.19 10.20
CA ILE A 115 -3.13 8.48 10.14
C ILE A 115 -3.96 8.62 11.42
N ASN A 116 -3.80 9.73 12.14
CA ASN A 116 -4.54 10.02 13.38
C ASN A 116 -4.57 8.80 14.32
N ASP A 117 -3.40 8.24 14.60
CA ASP A 117 -3.27 7.14 15.54
C ASP A 117 -4.01 5.84 15.15
N SER A 118 -4.37 5.70 13.87
CA SER A 118 -5.07 4.54 13.31
C SER A 118 -4.36 4.01 12.07
N TRP A 119 -4.29 2.68 11.95
CA TRP A 119 -3.68 2.01 10.80
C TRP A 119 -4.69 1.88 9.66
N PHE A 120 -4.27 2.33 8.49
CA PHE A 120 -4.97 2.19 7.23
C PHE A 120 -4.16 1.30 6.29
N TYR A 121 -4.88 0.52 5.48
CA TYR A 121 -4.31 -0.43 4.53
C TYR A 121 -4.73 -0.02 3.12
N SER A 122 -3.77 0.02 2.21
CA SER A 122 -4.04 0.24 0.78
C SER A 122 -4.21 -1.12 0.09
N ILE A 123 -5.37 -1.33 -0.52
CA ILE A 123 -5.69 -2.54 -1.31
C ILE A 123 -6.26 -2.15 -2.67
N GLU A 124 -6.12 -3.00 -3.67
CA GLU A 124 -6.81 -2.79 -4.95
C GLU A 124 -8.29 -3.17 -4.83
N TRP A 125 -9.21 -2.22 -5.04
CA TRP A 125 -10.65 -2.49 -4.96
C TRP A 125 -11.28 -2.71 -6.33
N MET A 126 -10.67 -2.19 -7.40
CA MET A 126 -11.13 -2.29 -8.77
C MET A 126 -9.99 -2.70 -9.69
N SER A 127 -10.26 -3.61 -10.62
CA SER A 127 -9.32 -3.89 -11.72
C SER A 127 -9.11 -2.61 -12.55
N PRO A 128 -7.90 -2.29 -13.03
CA PRO A 128 -7.72 -1.28 -14.05
C PRO A 128 -8.52 -1.71 -15.28
N ALA A 129 -9.73 -1.16 -15.44
CA ALA A 129 -10.53 -1.43 -16.62
C ALA A 129 -9.72 -1.01 -17.84
N ILE A 130 -9.52 -1.94 -18.78
CA ILE A 130 -9.01 -1.60 -20.11
C ILE A 130 -10.10 -0.70 -20.71
N SER A 131 -9.87 0.61 -20.73
CA SER A 131 -10.76 1.53 -21.43
C SER A 131 -10.82 1.08 -22.89
N GLU A 132 -12.01 0.75 -23.40
CA GLU A 132 -12.25 0.41 -24.81
C GLU A 132 -11.80 1.55 -25.76
N LYS A 133 -11.60 2.75 -25.22
CA LYS A 133 -10.95 3.87 -25.91
C LYS A 133 -9.52 3.96 -25.41
N GLY A 134 -8.58 3.53 -26.25
CA GLY A 134 -7.14 3.43 -25.97
C GLY A 134 -6.38 4.72 -25.67
N ASP A 135 -7.03 5.74 -25.09
CA ASP A 135 -6.40 7.04 -24.78
C ASP A 135 -6.33 7.37 -23.28
N GLU A 136 -7.05 6.66 -22.40
CA GLU A 136 -6.94 6.91 -20.96
C GLU A 136 -6.87 5.59 -20.20
N VAL A 137 -5.64 5.17 -19.88
CA VAL A 137 -5.41 4.21 -18.81
C VAL A 137 -5.91 4.88 -17.53
N LEU A 138 -7.01 4.38 -16.94
CA LEU A 138 -7.40 4.76 -15.58
C LEU A 138 -6.16 4.58 -14.71
N THR A 139 -5.54 5.70 -14.35
CA THR A 139 -4.25 5.64 -13.66
C THR A 139 -4.45 4.91 -12.34
N SER A 140 -3.49 4.07 -11.94
CA SER A 140 -3.61 3.13 -10.81
C SER A 140 -3.92 3.74 -9.44
N ARG A 141 -4.18 5.06 -9.36
CA ARG A 141 -4.63 5.76 -8.16
C ARG A 141 -6.12 5.56 -7.89
N ASP A 142 -6.95 5.39 -8.93
CA ASP A 142 -8.40 5.23 -8.76
C ASP A 142 -8.79 3.79 -8.41
N SER A 143 -7.87 2.83 -8.62
CA SER A 143 -8.06 1.41 -8.29
C SER A 143 -7.66 1.05 -6.85
N ILE A 144 -7.02 1.95 -6.10
CA ILE A 144 -6.56 1.69 -4.73
C ILE A 144 -7.54 2.28 -3.73
N ALA A 145 -8.08 1.44 -2.86
CA ALA A 145 -8.89 1.86 -1.72
C ALA A 145 -8.02 1.85 -0.46
N ARG A 146 -8.23 2.87 0.38
CA ARG A 146 -7.71 2.90 1.75
C ARG A 146 -8.80 2.43 2.69
N VAL A 147 -8.50 1.39 3.44
CA VAL A 147 -9.45 0.70 4.29
C VAL A 147 -8.86 0.49 5.68
N THR A 148 -9.73 0.26 6.66
CA THR A 148 -9.31 -0.04 8.03
C THR A 148 -9.20 -1.55 8.23
N ASP A 149 -8.67 -1.96 9.38
CA ASP A 149 -8.67 -3.37 9.78
C ASP A 149 -10.07 -3.96 9.91
N TYR A 150 -11.08 -3.13 10.22
CA TYR A 150 -12.49 -3.54 10.24
C TYR A 150 -13.02 -3.97 8.87
N ASP A 151 -12.41 -3.53 7.78
CA ASP A 151 -12.89 -3.83 6.43
C ASP A 151 -12.25 -5.11 5.86
N LEU A 152 -11.28 -5.66 6.59
CA LEU A 152 -10.41 -6.76 6.17
C LEU A 152 -10.55 -7.97 7.10
N GLU A 153 -10.53 -9.16 6.52
CA GLU A 153 -10.42 -10.41 7.26
C GLU A 153 -9.18 -11.20 6.86
N ARG A 154 -8.68 -12.06 7.75
CA ARG A 154 -7.63 -13.01 7.39
C ARG A 154 -8.23 -14.11 6.53
N VAL A 155 -7.60 -14.40 5.40
CA VAL A 155 -7.98 -15.52 4.54
C VAL A 155 -7.92 -16.82 5.37
N ARG A 156 -9.06 -17.49 5.50
CA ARG A 156 -9.13 -18.83 6.13
C ARG A 156 -8.74 -19.86 5.07
N LEU A 157 -7.53 -20.42 5.20
CA LEU A 157 -7.06 -21.55 4.40
C LEU A 157 -7.75 -22.85 4.81
#